data_AF-A0A916HNY3-F1
#
_entry.id   AF-A0A916HNY3-F1
#
_cell.length_a   1.000
_cell.length_b   1.000
_cell.length_c   1.000
_cell.angle_alpha   90.00
_cell.angle_beta   90.00
_cell.angle_gamma   90.00
#
_symmetry.space_group_name_H-M   'P 1'
#
loop_
_entity.id
_entity.type
_entity.pdbx_description
1 polymer ?
#
loop_
_entity_poly.entity_id
_entity_poly.type
_entity_poly.pdbx_seq_one_letter_code
_entity_poly.pdbx_strand_id
1 'polypeptide(L)'
;MSGEPERSDDAESGSGESAPRQRFVLEETGFDEVPKKYRKYYRKWKGPQDPLGPNEVLCPVCKVVIRSTRELRVGDRVYCMACFTRFSVERASDGGLEARIEY
;
A
#
# COMPACT_ATOMS: atom_id res chain seq x y z
N MET A 1 6.60 -13.46 -48.99
CA MET A 1 7.70 -13.44 -48.00
C MET A 1 7.33 -12.41 -46.95
N SER A 2 7.17 -12.88 -45.71
CA SER A 2 7.16 -12.11 -44.46
C SER A 2 5.95 -11.15 -44.31
N GLY A 3 4.94 -11.39 -43.48
CA GLY A 3 4.90 -12.10 -42.21
C GLY A 3 5.03 -11.11 -41.06
N GLU A 4 3.99 -10.29 -40.85
CA GLU A 4 3.82 -9.46 -39.64
C GLU A 4 2.86 -10.20 -38.71
N PRO A 5 3.33 -10.76 -37.58
CA PRO A 5 2.44 -11.30 -36.57
C PRO A 5 1.90 -10.14 -35.72
N GLU A 6 0.61 -9.86 -35.87
CA GLU A 6 -0.16 -9.06 -34.92
C GLU A 6 -0.15 -9.80 -33.56
N ARG A 7 0.67 -9.30 -32.64
CA ARG A 7 0.59 -9.65 -31.22
C ARG A 7 -0.65 -8.97 -30.65
N SER A 8 -1.75 -9.71 -30.64
CA SER A 8 -2.87 -9.41 -29.76
C SER A 8 -2.46 -9.81 -28.35
N ASP A 9 -2.08 -8.83 -27.54
CA ASP A 9 -1.87 -8.95 -26.11
C ASP A 9 -3.22 -9.26 -25.44
N ASP A 10 -3.51 -10.56 -25.34
CA ASP A 10 -4.49 -11.14 -24.44
C ASP A 10 -3.99 -10.95 -23.00
N ALA A 11 -4.51 -9.92 -22.32
CA ALA A 11 -4.25 -9.65 -20.92
C ALA A 11 -5.56 -9.33 -20.18
N GLU A 12 -6.59 -10.15 -20.38
CA GLU A 12 -7.71 -10.22 -19.44
C GLU A 12 -7.39 -11.29 -18.39
N SER A 13 -6.61 -10.87 -17.38
CA SER A 13 -6.45 -11.60 -16.12
C SER A 13 -6.89 -10.69 -14.98
N GLY A 14 -8.04 -11.02 -14.38
CA GLY A 14 -8.60 -10.24 -13.28
C GLY A 14 -9.75 -10.93 -12.58
N SER A 15 -9.62 -12.23 -12.31
CA SER A 15 -10.49 -13.03 -11.43
C SER A 15 -10.81 -12.32 -10.11
N GLY A 16 -12.11 -12.29 -9.76
CA GLY A 16 -12.56 -12.10 -8.37
C GLY A 16 -13.43 -10.87 -8.16
N GLU A 17 -14.75 -11.06 -8.26
CA GLU A 17 -15.75 -10.21 -7.60
C GLU A 17 -15.40 -10.04 -6.12
N SER A 18 -14.87 -8.87 -5.79
CA SER A 18 -14.70 -8.41 -4.44
C SER A 18 -15.13 -6.95 -4.46
N ALA A 19 -16.08 -6.59 -3.59
CA ALA A 19 -16.68 -5.26 -3.53
C ALA A 19 -15.66 -4.14 -3.78
N PRO A 20 -16.01 -3.11 -4.57
CA PRO A 20 -15.07 -2.07 -4.97
C PRO A 20 -14.42 -1.46 -3.73
N ARG A 21 -13.08 -1.46 -3.70
CA ARG A 21 -12.30 -0.92 -2.57
C ARG A 21 -12.72 0.53 -2.33
N GLN A 22 -12.96 0.87 -1.06
CA GLN A 22 -13.25 2.25 -0.70
C GLN A 22 -12.07 3.15 -1.07
N ARG A 23 -12.38 4.33 -1.60
CA ARG A 23 -11.40 5.35 -1.96
C ARG A 23 -11.31 6.37 -0.84
N PHE A 24 -10.09 6.69 -0.44
CA PHE A 24 -9.79 7.63 0.63
C PHE A 24 -9.11 8.87 0.03
N VAL A 25 -9.59 10.05 0.42
CA VAL A 25 -8.94 11.32 0.09
C VAL A 25 -7.78 11.50 1.08
N LEU A 26 -6.56 11.67 0.56
CA LEU A 26 -5.36 11.84 1.37
C LEU A 26 -4.95 13.30 1.41
N GLU A 27 -4.92 13.87 2.61
CA GLU A 27 -4.38 15.20 2.87
C GLU A 27 -2.88 15.13 3.20
N GLU A 28 -2.16 16.19 2.85
CA GLU A 28 -0.74 16.31 3.15
C GLU A 28 -0.54 16.52 4.66
N THR A 29 0.33 15.74 5.28
CA THR A 29 0.55 15.70 6.74
C THR A 29 1.89 16.28 7.15
N GLY A 30 2.64 16.90 6.22
CA GLY A 30 3.95 17.50 6.51
C GLY A 30 5.08 16.49 6.74
N PHE A 31 5.04 15.34 6.06
CA PHE A 31 6.15 14.38 6.10
C PHE A 31 7.27 14.81 5.14
N ASP A 32 8.33 15.46 5.64
CA ASP A 32 9.38 16.05 4.80
C ASP A 32 10.45 15.07 4.29
N GLU A 33 10.52 13.86 4.84
CA GLU A 33 11.53 12.84 4.50
C GLU A 33 11.31 12.19 3.12
N VAL A 34 10.18 12.47 2.46
CA VAL A 34 9.86 11.98 1.11
C VAL A 34 9.61 13.12 0.13
N PRO A 35 9.81 12.90 -1.19
CA PRO A 35 9.52 13.91 -2.20
C PRO A 35 8.07 14.40 -2.11
N LYS A 36 7.82 15.68 -2.41
CA LYS A 36 6.51 16.36 -2.29
C LYS A 36 5.34 15.53 -2.84
N LYS A 37 5.53 14.90 -4.01
CA LYS A 37 4.53 14.03 -4.66
C LYS A 37 4.01 12.90 -3.76
N TYR A 38 4.84 12.41 -2.85
CA TYR A 38 4.55 11.25 -2.02
C TYR A 38 4.13 11.59 -0.59
N ARG A 39 4.30 12.83 -0.12
CA ARG A 39 4.09 13.21 1.28
C ARG A 39 2.70 12.88 1.81
N LYS A 40 1.67 13.03 0.97
CA LYS A 40 0.28 12.65 1.28
C LYS A 40 0.08 11.15 1.58
N TYR A 41 1.00 10.28 1.18
CA TYR A 41 0.95 8.85 1.47
C TYR A 41 1.68 8.48 2.76
N TYR A 42 2.32 9.43 3.42
CA TYR A 42 3.04 9.18 4.67
C TYR A 42 2.42 10.01 5.79
N ARG A 43 2.48 9.53 7.01
CA ARG A 43 2.28 10.34 8.22
C ARG A 43 3.16 9.77 9.34
N LYS A 44 3.50 10.62 10.31
CA LYS A 44 4.24 10.18 11.49
C LYS A 44 3.35 9.29 12.34
N TRP A 45 3.89 8.16 12.78
CA TRP A 45 3.23 7.30 13.76
C TRP A 45 3.25 8.01 15.12
N LYS A 46 2.09 8.09 15.77
CA LYS A 46 1.95 8.81 17.06
C LYS A 46 2.13 7.91 18.29
N GLY A 47 2.41 6.62 18.10
CA GLY A 47 2.68 5.65 19.17
C GLY A 47 1.69 4.48 19.22
N PRO A 48 1.75 3.63 20.25
CA PRO A 48 1.00 2.37 20.33
C PRO A 48 -0.52 2.51 20.33
N GLN A 49 -1.04 3.69 20.69
CA GLN A 49 -2.47 4.01 20.70
C GLN A 49 -2.95 4.68 19.41
N ASP A 50 -2.08 4.82 18.41
CA ASP A 50 -2.41 5.44 17.13
C ASP A 50 -3.30 4.47 16.32
N PRO A 51 -4.60 4.78 16.12
CA PRO A 51 -5.49 3.89 15.39
C PRO A 51 -5.10 3.91 13.92
N LEU A 52 -4.80 2.73 13.37
CA LEU A 52 -4.57 2.57 11.94
C LEU A 52 -5.92 2.45 11.24
N GLY A 53 -6.15 3.32 10.26
CA GLY A 53 -7.31 3.21 9.38
C GLY A 53 -7.24 1.99 8.45
N PRO A 54 -8.35 1.61 7.80
CA PRO A 54 -8.39 0.49 6.84
C PRO A 54 -7.56 0.72 5.57
N ASN A 55 -7.09 1.95 5.34
CA ASN A 55 -6.19 2.32 4.25
C ASN A 55 -4.79 2.68 4.75
N GLU A 56 -4.48 2.39 6.01
CA GLU A 56 -3.23 2.72 6.65
C GLU A 56 -2.51 1.45 7.10
N VAL A 57 -1.19 1.46 7.00
CA VAL A 57 -0.34 0.37 7.46
C VAL A 57 0.94 0.95 8.06
N LEU A 58 1.42 0.35 9.15
CA LEU A 58 2.67 0.72 9.77
C LEU A 58 3.84 0.02 9.07
N CYS A 59 4.87 0.77 8.69
CA CYS A 59 6.10 0.16 8.21
C CYS A 59 6.87 -0.46 9.41
N PRO A 60 7.22 -1.75 9.39
CA PRO A 60 7.86 -2.42 10.52
C PRO A 60 9.32 -1.97 10.74
N VAL A 61 9.93 -1.33 9.73
CA VAL A 61 11.32 -0.89 9.77
C VAL A 61 11.46 0.53 10.31
N CYS A 62 10.90 1.52 9.59
CA CYS A 62 11.04 2.93 9.95
C CYS A 62 9.89 3.47 10.83
N LYS A 63 8.89 2.65 11.16
CA LYS A 63 7.74 3.02 12.01
C LYS A 63 7.00 4.26 11.51
N VAL A 64 6.95 4.47 10.20
CA VAL A 64 6.10 5.48 9.55
C VAL A 64 4.79 4.84 9.15
N VAL A 65 3.71 5.61 9.18
CA VAL A 65 2.41 5.13 8.70
C VAL A 65 2.31 5.46 7.21
N ILE A 66 2.11 4.41 6.42
CA ILE A 66 1.87 4.49 4.98
C ILE A 66 0.37 4.44 4.75
N ARG A 67 -0.12 5.43 4.02
CA ARG A 67 -1.51 5.60 3.67
C ARG A 67 -1.68 5.29 2.19
N SER A 68 -2.78 4.62 1.86
CA SER A 68 -3.19 4.36 0.48
C SER A 68 -4.45 5.15 0.15
N THR A 69 -4.61 5.50 -1.12
CA THR A 69 -5.88 6.08 -1.62
C THR A 69 -6.98 5.03 -1.74
N ARG A 70 -6.63 3.75 -1.58
CA ARG A 70 -7.57 2.62 -1.60
C ARG A 70 -7.47 1.88 -0.28
N GLU A 71 -8.56 1.26 0.14
CA GLU A 71 -8.57 0.28 1.23
C GLU A 71 -7.45 -0.76 1.05
N LEU A 72 -6.66 -0.96 2.10
CA LEU A 72 -5.63 -2.01 2.17
C LEU A 72 -6.28 -3.29 2.68
N ARG A 73 -5.98 -4.39 2.02
CA ARG A 73 -6.47 -5.72 2.35
C ARG A 73 -5.29 -6.65 2.56
N VAL A 74 -5.54 -7.73 3.30
CA VAL A 74 -4.58 -8.82 3.49
C VAL A 74 -4.10 -9.32 2.13
N GLY A 75 -2.79 -9.45 1.96
CA GLY A 75 -2.13 -9.83 0.70
C GLY A 75 -1.70 -8.65 -0.17
N ASP A 76 -2.09 -7.41 0.14
CA ASP A 76 -1.59 -6.25 -0.60
C ASP A 76 -0.10 -6.03 -0.33
N ARG A 77 0.64 -5.70 -1.39
CA ARG A 77 2.07 -5.36 -1.29
C ARG A 77 2.25 -3.86 -1.21
N VAL A 78 3.01 -3.42 -0.21
CA VAL A 78 3.31 -2.02 0.04
C VAL A 78 4.81 -1.81 0.00
N TYR A 79 5.21 -0.69 -0.61
CA TYR A 79 6.59 -0.27 -0.69
C TYR A 79 6.79 1.03 0.08
N CYS A 80 7.65 0.99 1.10
CA CYS A 80 8.03 2.17 1.84
C CYS A 80 9.15 2.90 1.10
N MET A 81 8.87 4.12 0.62
CA MET A 81 9.88 4.98 0.00
C MET A 81 10.84 5.59 1.03
N ALA A 82 10.49 5.63 2.31
CA ALA A 82 11.36 6.18 3.35
C ALA A 82 12.52 5.23 3.71
N CYS A 83 12.27 3.91 3.72
CA CYS A 83 13.28 2.91 4.07
C CYS A 83 13.58 1.90 2.94
N PHE A 84 12.98 2.08 1.77
CA PHE A 84 13.12 1.20 0.60
C PHE A 84 12.75 -0.27 0.85
N THR A 85 11.94 -0.54 1.89
CA THR A 85 11.51 -1.90 2.26
C THR A 85 10.18 -2.24 1.59
N ARG A 86 10.09 -3.49 1.11
CA ARG A 86 8.84 -4.11 0.63
C ARG A 86 8.26 -4.97 1.74
N PHE A 87 6.95 -4.89 1.92
CA PHE A 87 6.23 -5.72 2.87
C PHE A 87 4.82 -5.99 2.36
N SER A 88 4.28 -7.13 2.75
CA SER A 88 2.88 -7.48 2.53
C SER A 88 2.04 -7.09 3.76
N VAL A 89 0.78 -6.73 3.50
CA VAL A 89 -0.21 -6.52 4.55
C VAL A 89 -0.74 -7.89 4.97
N GLU A 90 -0.57 -8.23 6.23
CA GLU A 90 -1.11 -9.44 6.86
C GLU A 90 -2.13 -9.08 7.94
N ARG A 91 -2.94 -10.05 8.36
CA ARG A 91 -3.87 -9.85 9.47
C ARG A 91 -3.16 -10.16 10.78
N ALA A 92 -3.07 -9.17 11.68
CA ALA A 92 -2.60 -9.38 13.04
C ALA A 92 -3.57 -10.26 13.83
N SER A 93 -3.07 -10.90 14.89
CA SER A 93 -3.85 -11.71 15.81
C SER A 93 -4.99 -10.94 16.49
N ASP A 94 -4.82 -9.63 16.68
CA ASP A 94 -5.81 -8.72 17.26
C ASP A 94 -6.88 -8.25 16.24
N GLY A 95 -6.83 -8.76 15.00
CA GLY A 95 -7.76 -8.41 13.92
C GLY A 95 -7.39 -7.16 13.12
N GLY A 96 -6.32 -6.46 13.50
CA GLY A 96 -5.75 -5.32 12.77
C GLY A 96 -4.94 -5.70 11.54
N LEU A 97 -4.48 -4.69 10.79
CA LEU A 97 -3.55 -4.86 9.67
C LEU A 97 -2.11 -4.77 10.19
N GLU A 98 -1.33 -5.83 9.98
CA GLU A 98 0.11 -5.88 10.27
C GLU A 98 0.91 -5.90 8.98
N ALA A 99 2.17 -5.47 9.05
CA ALA A 99 3.08 -5.48 7.90
C ALA A 99 4.16 -6.55 8.08
N ARG A 100 4.25 -7.47 7.13
CA ARG A 100 5.28 -8.50 7.09
C ARG A 100 6.28 -8.26 5.98
N ILE A 101 7.56 -8.17 6.33
CA ILE A 101 8.64 -7.94 5.36
C ILE A 101 8.69 -9.10 4.37
N GLU A 102 8.69 -8.77 3.07
CA GLU A 102 9.00 -9.72 2.00
C GLU A 102 10.51 -9.64 1.74
N TYR A 103 11.20 -10.79 1.84
CA TYR A 103 12.64 -10.92 1.59
C TYR A 103 12.94 -11.28 0.13
#